data_AF-A0A517P162-F1
#
_entry.id   AF-A0A517P162-F1
#
_cell.length_a   1.000
_cell.length_b   1.000
_cell.length_c   1.000
_cell.angle_alpha   90.00
_cell.angle_beta   90.00
_cell.angle_gamma   90.00
#
_symmetry.space_group_name_H-M   'P 1'
#
loop_
_entity.id
_entity.type
_entity.pdbx_description
1 polymer ?
#
loop_
_entity_poly.entity_id
_entity_poly.type
_entity_poly.pdbx_seq_one_letter_code
_entity_poly.pdbx_strand_id
1 'polypeptide(L)'
;MTQIPSGDSSRQWFLRGFAAGVMLMAAFNAASYFIRSAKWNSLAGVRSDSNESIGFPWLMWEGGNAYGGFYVDYPVLGLNVLAAIAVGILAGGVVACCTRRLNSLLSIYLNESQPTQKRPFQFSLWGMMIATTLVAVIAMLATRFAAHRETLIAIYVLGPLVLVAIAMIPGRLSWQTRVWVIIPTTLGLIAAAIGVGLNLRIDFDRVLLAIFLCWTPQSAIAALLLTAWLIWSAARSQRRAQSCDEGGVVVATSEMPA
;
A
#
# COMPACT_ATOMS: atom_id res chain seq x y z
N MET A 1 22.16 15.34 -22.29
CA MET A 1 21.73 16.24 -21.21
C MET A 1 20.21 16.17 -21.09
N THR A 2 19.71 15.22 -20.33
CA THR A 2 18.29 15.17 -19.95
C THR A 2 18.09 16.22 -18.87
N GLN A 3 17.28 17.24 -19.14
CA GLN A 3 16.81 18.16 -18.10
C GLN A 3 16.17 17.31 -17.01
N ILE A 4 16.82 17.24 -15.84
CA ILE A 4 16.18 16.76 -14.63
C ILE A 4 15.00 17.72 -14.43
N PRO A 5 13.74 17.26 -14.45
CA PRO A 5 12.60 18.15 -14.30
C PRO A 5 12.83 18.97 -13.03
N SER A 6 12.95 20.28 -13.25
CA SER A 6 13.35 21.26 -12.26
C SER A 6 12.31 21.32 -11.16
N GLY A 7 12.59 20.58 -10.08
CA GLY A 7 11.98 20.75 -8.77
C GLY A 7 10.55 20.23 -8.67
N ASP A 8 10.40 19.05 -8.06
CA ASP A 8 9.16 18.77 -7.34
C ASP A 8 8.95 19.92 -6.35
N SER A 9 8.01 20.81 -6.67
CA SER A 9 7.75 22.01 -5.88
C SER A 9 7.36 21.61 -4.45
N SER A 10 7.62 22.48 -3.48
CA SER A 10 7.20 22.26 -2.07
C SER A 10 5.71 21.87 -1.96
N ARG A 11 4.87 22.38 -2.88
CA ARG A 11 3.46 22.00 -3.01
C ARG A 11 3.24 20.52 -3.33
N GLN A 12 4.01 19.93 -4.23
CA GLN A 12 3.87 18.50 -4.56
C GLN A 12 4.26 17.61 -3.39
N TRP A 13 5.34 17.96 -2.69
CA TRP A 13 5.75 17.27 -1.46
C TRP A 13 4.72 17.42 -0.34
N PHE A 14 4.12 18.61 -0.20
CA PHE A 14 2.99 18.83 0.70
C PHE A 14 1.83 17.90 0.37
N LEU A 15 1.39 17.83 -0.90
CA LEU A 15 0.29 16.97 -1.32
C LEU A 15 0.57 15.48 -1.06
N ARG A 16 1.81 15.03 -1.28
CA ARG A 16 2.24 13.66 -0.97
C ARG A 16 2.18 13.38 0.53
N GLY A 17 2.69 14.29 1.36
CA GLY A 17 2.62 14.16 2.82
C GLY A 17 1.18 14.23 3.34
N PHE A 18 0.34 15.08 2.75
CA PHE A 18 -1.08 15.16 3.04
C PHE A 18 -1.82 13.86 2.75
N ALA A 19 -1.63 13.31 1.54
CA ALA A 19 -2.21 12.03 1.17
C ALA A 19 -1.75 10.91 2.13
N ALA A 20 -0.46 10.87 2.48
CA ALA A 20 0.07 9.90 3.44
C ALA A 20 -0.58 10.04 4.83
N GLY A 21 -0.76 11.26 5.34
CA GLY A 21 -1.42 11.51 6.63
C GLY A 21 -2.89 11.09 6.63
N VAL A 22 -3.63 11.39 5.55
CA VAL A 22 -5.02 10.94 5.39
C VAL A 22 -5.11 9.42 5.30
N MET A 23 -4.23 8.77 4.53
CA MET A 23 -4.19 7.30 4.43
C MET A 23 -3.85 6.65 5.78
N LEU A 24 -2.98 7.26 6.57
CA LEU A 24 -2.66 6.78 7.91
C LEU A 24 -3.88 6.85 8.84
N MET A 25 -4.65 7.95 8.79
CA MET A 25 -5.90 8.07 9.55
C MET A 25 -6.96 7.08 9.07
N ALA A 26 -7.08 6.85 7.78
CA ALA A 26 -7.95 5.81 7.23
C ALA A 26 -7.54 4.41 7.72
N ALA A 27 -6.24 4.13 7.79
CA ALA A 27 -5.71 2.88 8.33
C ALA A 27 -6.01 2.72 9.82
N PHE A 28 -5.85 3.76 10.64
CA PHE A 28 -6.23 3.70 12.05
C PHE A 28 -7.74 3.55 12.24
N ASN A 29 -8.54 4.24 11.43
CA ASN A 29 -9.99 4.10 11.43
C ASN A 29 -10.42 2.66 11.09
N ALA A 30 -9.85 2.07 10.04
CA ALA A 30 -10.07 0.66 9.71
C ALA A 30 -9.58 -0.28 10.82
N ALA A 31 -8.37 -0.08 11.34
CA ALA A 31 -7.80 -0.89 12.41
C ALA A 31 -8.62 -0.83 13.70
N SER A 32 -9.28 0.31 13.97
CA SER A 32 -10.15 0.48 15.14
C SER A 32 -11.28 -0.54 15.19
N TYR A 33 -11.74 -1.04 14.04
CA TYR A 33 -12.75 -2.10 13.99
C TYR A 33 -12.28 -3.36 14.70
N PHE A 34 -11.04 -3.81 14.45
CA PHE A 34 -10.51 -5.01 15.07
C PHE A 34 -10.31 -4.84 16.58
N ILE A 35 -9.99 -3.62 17.01
CA ILE A 35 -9.77 -3.33 18.44
C ILE A 35 -11.11 -3.20 19.18
N ARG A 36 -12.11 -2.55 18.57
CA ARG A 36 -13.38 -2.20 19.23
C ARG A 36 -14.48 -3.25 19.05
N SER A 37 -14.44 -4.04 17.98
CA SER A 37 -15.46 -5.07 17.71
C SER A 37 -15.13 -6.36 18.44
N ALA A 38 -16.11 -6.91 19.17
CA ALA A 38 -15.92 -8.11 19.98
C ALA A 38 -15.71 -9.39 19.17
N LYS A 39 -16.23 -9.45 17.93
CA LYS A 39 -16.15 -10.63 17.05
C LYS A 39 -15.96 -10.18 15.59
N TRP A 40 -14.95 -10.72 14.92
CA TRP A 40 -14.66 -10.40 13.51
C TRP A 40 -15.20 -11.45 12.54
N ASN A 41 -15.72 -12.57 13.05
CA ASN A 41 -16.30 -13.65 12.25
C ASN A 41 -17.55 -13.23 11.46
N SER A 42 -18.15 -12.10 11.83
CA SER A 42 -19.27 -11.50 11.12
C SER A 42 -18.89 -10.97 9.74
N LEU A 43 -17.62 -10.60 9.54
CA LEU A 43 -17.06 -10.28 8.22
C LEU A 43 -17.06 -11.50 7.28
N ALA A 44 -17.06 -12.72 7.83
CA ALA A 44 -17.15 -13.97 7.08
C ALA A 44 -18.59 -14.53 6.99
N GLY A 45 -19.61 -13.71 7.29
CA GLY A 45 -21.02 -14.08 7.14
C GLY A 45 -21.63 -14.83 8.31
N VAL A 46 -20.93 -14.96 9.44
CA VAL A 46 -21.54 -15.48 10.68
C VAL A 46 -22.35 -14.35 11.29
N ARG A 47 -23.69 -14.39 11.19
CA ARG A 47 -24.55 -13.44 11.91
C ARG A 47 -24.20 -13.50 13.38
N SER A 48 -23.72 -12.38 13.91
CA SER A 48 -23.43 -12.20 15.32
C SER A 48 -24.24 -11.00 15.77
N ASP A 49 -25.06 -11.17 16.81
CA ASP A 49 -25.86 -10.10 17.44
C ASP A 49 -24.98 -9.12 18.23
N SER A 50 -23.72 -8.95 17.83
CA SER A 50 -22.68 -8.32 18.64
C SER A 50 -22.34 -6.92 18.17
N ASN A 51 -21.99 -6.09 19.15
CA ASN A 51 -21.36 -4.76 19.04
C ASN A 51 -20.16 -4.76 18.08
N GLU A 52 -20.43 -4.65 16.79
CA GLU A 52 -19.43 -4.23 15.81
C GLU A 52 -19.30 -2.73 15.93
N SER A 53 -18.09 -2.20 15.96
CA SER A 53 -17.91 -0.75 16.05
C SER A 53 -16.64 -0.29 15.34
N ILE A 54 -16.71 0.84 14.64
CA ILE A 54 -15.60 1.44 13.90
C ILE A 54 -15.61 2.94 14.14
N GLY A 55 -14.41 3.50 14.27
CA GLY A 55 -14.22 4.93 14.38
C GLY A 55 -12.90 5.27 15.03
N PHE A 56 -12.14 6.14 14.37
CA PHE A 56 -10.96 6.75 14.94
C PHE A 56 -10.80 8.22 14.48
N PRO A 57 -10.55 9.16 15.40
CA PRO A 57 -10.38 8.92 16.84
C PRO A 57 -11.72 8.71 17.57
N TRP A 58 -12.83 9.20 17.00
CA TRP A 58 -14.16 9.08 17.60
C TRP A 58 -14.95 7.93 16.98
N LEU A 59 -15.84 7.34 17.78
CA LEU A 59 -16.72 6.25 17.36
C LEU A 59 -17.80 6.79 16.41
N MET A 60 -17.76 6.40 15.13
CA MET A 60 -18.70 6.93 14.12
C MET A 60 -19.75 5.91 13.67
N TRP A 61 -19.52 4.62 13.96
CA TRP A 61 -20.41 3.55 13.55
C TRP A 61 -20.42 2.46 14.60
N GLU A 62 -21.63 2.01 14.89
CA GLU A 62 -21.92 0.94 15.84
C GLU A 62 -23.03 0.07 15.24
N GLY A 63 -22.76 -1.23 15.13
CA GLY A 63 -23.71 -2.26 14.75
C GLY A 63 -24.34 -2.87 16.00
N GLY A 64 -25.59 -3.33 15.87
CA GLY A 64 -26.32 -3.96 16.97
C GLY A 64 -27.29 -3.06 17.72
N ASN A 65 -27.61 -1.88 17.18
CA ASN A 65 -28.72 -1.06 17.70
C ASN A 65 -30.05 -1.84 17.61
N ALA A 66 -31.04 -1.52 18.45
CA ALA A 66 -32.29 -2.28 18.64
C ALA A 66 -33.09 -2.62 17.36
N TYR A 67 -32.76 -1.98 16.23
CA TYR A 67 -33.38 -2.17 14.92
C TYR A 67 -32.56 -3.05 13.95
N GLY A 68 -31.46 -3.66 14.39
CA GLY A 68 -30.67 -4.63 13.59
C GLY A 68 -29.95 -4.05 12.38
N GLY A 69 -29.92 -2.71 12.23
CA GLY A 69 -29.31 -1.99 11.12
C GLY A 69 -27.97 -1.34 11.48
N PHE A 70 -27.25 -0.91 10.44
CA PHE A 70 -26.03 -0.12 10.57
C PHE A 70 -26.39 1.34 10.83
N TYR A 71 -26.05 1.89 12.00
CA TYR A 71 -26.24 3.31 12.30
C TYR A 71 -24.92 4.05 12.16
N VAL A 72 -24.90 5.08 11.30
CA VAL A 72 -23.75 5.98 11.12
C VAL A 72 -24.08 7.30 11.79
N ASP A 73 -23.28 7.69 12.78
CA ASP A 73 -23.33 9.04 13.36
C ASP A 73 -22.62 10.01 12.39
N TYR A 74 -23.40 10.66 11.53
CA TYR A 74 -22.88 11.58 10.51
C TYR A 74 -22.09 12.77 11.09
N PRO A 75 -22.52 13.43 12.18
CA PRO A 75 -21.69 14.42 12.87
C PRO A 75 -20.31 13.88 13.26
N VAL A 76 -20.25 12.70 13.87
CA VAL A 76 -18.96 12.12 14.31
C VAL A 76 -18.11 11.66 13.11
N LEU A 77 -18.74 11.13 12.06
CA LEU A 77 -18.06 10.88 10.79
C LEU A 77 -17.40 12.17 10.25
N GLY A 78 -18.12 13.29 10.28
CA GLY A 78 -17.59 14.61 9.92
C GLY A 78 -16.37 15.01 10.76
N LEU A 79 -16.42 14.80 12.08
CA LEU A 79 -15.29 15.06 12.97
C LEU A 79 -14.08 14.18 12.65
N ASN A 80 -14.28 12.89 12.35
CA ASN A 80 -13.20 11.99 11.93
C ASN A 80 -12.57 12.45 10.60
N VAL A 81 -13.38 12.91 9.64
CA VAL A 81 -12.89 13.48 8.37
C VAL A 81 -12.06 14.74 8.63
N LEU A 82 -12.52 15.65 9.49
CA LEU A 82 -11.77 16.85 9.86
C LEU A 82 -10.44 16.50 10.55
N ALA A 83 -10.44 15.51 11.45
CA ALA A 83 -9.21 15.01 12.06
C ALA A 83 -8.25 14.43 11.02
N ALA A 84 -8.76 13.66 10.04
CA ALA A 84 -7.95 13.13 8.96
C ALA A 84 -7.32 14.24 8.11
N ILE A 85 -8.07 15.29 7.79
CA ILE A 85 -7.57 16.48 7.09
C ILE A 85 -6.50 17.19 7.92
N ALA A 86 -6.73 17.39 9.23
CA ALA A 86 -5.77 18.04 10.12
C ALA A 86 -4.44 17.26 10.19
N VAL A 87 -4.50 15.94 10.38
CA VAL A 87 -3.31 15.06 10.36
C VAL A 87 -2.62 15.10 9.00
N GLY A 88 -3.40 15.10 7.91
CA GLY A 88 -2.89 15.29 6.56
C GLY A 88 -2.11 16.61 6.41
N ILE A 89 -2.68 17.73 6.87
CA ILE A 89 -2.02 19.05 6.77
C ILE A 89 -0.71 19.05 7.55
N LEU A 90 -0.70 18.49 8.78
CA LEU A 90 0.52 18.38 9.59
C LEU A 90 1.59 17.53 8.90
N ALA A 91 1.23 16.34 8.41
CA ALA A 91 2.15 15.46 7.68
C ALA A 91 2.67 16.11 6.39
N GLY A 92 1.78 16.77 5.63
CA GLY A 92 2.13 17.56 4.45
C GLY A 92 3.12 18.67 4.76
N GLY A 93 2.88 19.43 5.84
CA GLY A 93 3.77 20.49 6.30
C GLY A 93 5.16 19.97 6.65
N VAL A 94 5.24 18.87 7.41
CA VAL A 94 6.52 18.23 7.76
C VAL A 94 7.29 17.79 6.52
N VAL A 95 6.63 17.10 5.58
CA VAL A 95 7.25 16.63 4.34
C VAL A 95 7.70 17.80 3.46
N ALA A 96 6.91 18.87 3.39
CA ALA A 96 7.25 20.09 2.66
C ALA A 96 8.49 20.81 3.26
N CYS A 97 8.60 20.89 4.59
CA CYS A 97 9.78 21.41 5.26
C CYS A 97 11.03 20.54 5.00
N CYS A 98 10.86 19.23 4.82
CA CYS A 98 11.94 18.29 4.52
C CYS A 98 12.25 18.10 3.03
N THR A 99 11.64 18.89 2.13
CA THR A 99 11.77 18.78 0.66
C THR A 99 13.22 18.67 0.19
N ARG A 100 14.13 19.50 0.71
CA ARG A 100 15.55 19.48 0.30
C ARG A 100 16.21 18.13 0.56
N ARG A 101 15.98 17.55 1.74
CA ARG A 101 16.54 16.25 2.13
C ARG A 101 15.93 15.11 1.32
N LEU A 102 14.61 15.14 1.13
CA LEU A 102 13.89 14.13 0.35
C LEU A 102 14.29 14.14 -1.12
N ASN A 103 14.44 15.32 -1.74
CA ASN A 103 14.93 15.46 -3.11
C ASN A 103 16.36 14.92 -3.26
N SER A 104 17.22 15.13 -2.27
CA SER A 104 18.59 14.56 -2.28
C SER A 104 18.58 13.04 -2.18
N LEU A 105 17.69 12.43 -1.40
CA LEU A 105 17.58 10.97 -1.33
C LEU A 105 16.98 10.40 -2.62
N LEU A 106 15.99 11.08 -3.17
CA LEU A 106 15.32 10.68 -4.41
C LEU A 106 16.29 10.75 -5.61
N SER A 107 17.15 11.77 -5.69
CA SER A 107 18.11 11.88 -6.80
C SER A 107 19.14 10.75 -6.79
N ILE A 108 19.65 10.35 -5.61
CA ILE A 108 20.54 9.20 -5.46
C ILE A 108 19.85 7.93 -5.98
N TYR A 109 18.62 7.69 -5.54
CA TYR A 109 17.85 6.52 -5.95
C TYR A 109 17.55 6.51 -7.46
N LEU A 110 17.16 7.66 -8.03
CA LEU A 110 16.89 7.77 -9.46
C LEU A 110 18.15 7.54 -10.30
N ASN A 111 19.31 8.00 -9.84
CA ASN A 111 20.57 7.79 -10.53
C ASN A 111 21.01 6.32 -10.47
N GLU A 112 20.84 5.64 -9.34
CA GLU A 112 21.15 4.22 -9.17
C GLU A 112 20.15 3.31 -9.92
N SER A 113 18.91 3.76 -10.06
CA SER A 113 17.83 3.01 -10.70
C SER A 113 17.75 3.19 -12.22
N GLN A 114 18.53 4.09 -12.83
CA GLN A 114 18.55 4.21 -14.29
C GLN A 114 19.21 2.95 -14.89
N PRO A 115 18.45 2.08 -15.57
CA PRO A 115 19.01 0.86 -16.12
C PRO A 115 19.97 1.23 -17.26
N THR A 116 21.24 0.83 -17.12
CA THR A 116 22.32 1.07 -18.10
C THR A 116 22.12 0.41 -19.46
N GLN A 117 21.02 -0.29 -19.72
CA GLN A 117 20.72 -0.82 -21.05
C GLN A 117 19.22 -1.05 -21.23
N LYS A 118 18.60 -0.30 -22.14
CA LYS A 118 17.29 -0.63 -22.73
C LYS A 118 17.45 -1.89 -23.57
N ARG A 119 17.41 -3.08 -22.96
CA ARG A 119 17.17 -4.29 -23.74
C ARG A 119 15.69 -4.30 -24.13
N PRO A 120 15.35 -4.39 -25.43
CA PRO A 120 13.95 -4.49 -25.84
C PRO A 120 13.35 -5.73 -25.17
N PHE A 121 12.19 -5.55 -24.53
CA PHE A 121 11.39 -6.64 -23.97
C PHE A 121 10.93 -7.52 -25.13
N GLN A 122 11.71 -8.55 -25.47
CA GLN A 122 11.22 -9.61 -26.33
C GLN A 122 10.25 -10.44 -25.51
N PHE A 123 8.97 -10.33 -25.85
CA PHE A 123 7.90 -11.12 -25.29
C PHE A 123 8.19 -12.59 -25.60
N SER A 124 8.63 -13.35 -24.59
CA SER A 124 8.88 -14.78 -24.76
C SER A 124 7.54 -15.51 -24.82
N LEU A 125 7.27 -16.19 -25.94
CA LEU A 125 6.10 -17.07 -26.12
C LEU A 125 5.96 -18.07 -24.96
N TRP A 126 7.09 -18.58 -24.46
CA TRP A 126 7.14 -19.46 -23.28
C TRP A 126 6.58 -18.80 -22.03
N GLY A 127 6.91 -17.52 -21.80
CA GLY A 127 6.38 -16.76 -20.68
C GLY A 127 4.86 -16.62 -20.74
N MET A 128 4.31 -16.39 -21.93
CA MET A 128 2.86 -16.31 -22.14
C MET A 128 2.18 -17.65 -21.89
N MET A 129 2.73 -18.76 -22.38
CA MET A 129 2.17 -20.11 -22.16
C MET A 129 2.20 -20.53 -20.68
N ILE A 130 3.30 -20.22 -19.96
CA ILE A 130 3.37 -20.48 -18.53
C ILE A 130 2.34 -19.63 -17.78
N ALA A 131 2.21 -18.35 -18.13
CA ALA A 131 1.24 -17.46 -17.51
C ALA A 131 -0.21 -17.91 -17.76
N THR A 132 -0.57 -18.30 -18.98
CA THR A 132 -1.92 -18.79 -19.29
C THR A 132 -2.25 -20.10 -18.58
N THR A 133 -1.29 -21.02 -18.51
CA THR A 133 -1.45 -22.29 -17.76
C THR A 133 -1.65 -22.02 -16.27
N LEU A 134 -0.85 -21.11 -15.69
CA LEU A 134 -0.99 -20.72 -14.29
C LEU A 134 -2.36 -20.09 -14.02
N VAL A 135 -2.83 -19.20 -14.89
CA VAL A 135 -4.16 -18.58 -14.81
C VAL A 135 -5.26 -19.63 -14.91
N ALA A 136 -5.14 -20.62 -15.80
CA ALA A 136 -6.12 -21.70 -15.95
C ALA A 136 -6.18 -22.59 -14.69
N VAL A 137 -5.04 -22.94 -14.11
CA VAL A 137 -4.98 -23.70 -12.84
C VAL A 137 -5.60 -22.89 -11.71
N ILE A 138 -5.26 -21.59 -11.58
CA ILE A 138 -5.85 -20.71 -10.57
C ILE A 138 -7.37 -20.59 -10.78
N ALA A 139 -7.85 -20.45 -12.01
CA ALA A 139 -9.27 -20.38 -12.32
C ALA A 139 -10.00 -21.70 -11.97
N MET A 140 -9.41 -22.85 -12.26
CA MET A 140 -9.95 -24.16 -11.87
C MET A 140 -10.00 -24.33 -10.34
N LEU A 141 -8.96 -23.88 -9.63
CA LEU A 141 -8.96 -23.89 -8.16
C LEU A 141 -10.01 -22.92 -7.62
N ALA A 142 -10.12 -21.72 -8.20
CA ALA A 142 -11.11 -20.73 -7.79
C ALA A 142 -12.54 -21.27 -7.89
N THR A 143 -12.90 -22.01 -8.95
CA THR A 143 -14.25 -22.60 -9.07
C THR A 143 -14.52 -23.70 -8.05
N ARG A 144 -13.49 -24.48 -7.65
CA ARG A 144 -13.60 -25.47 -6.57
C ARG A 144 -13.75 -24.82 -5.20
N PHE A 145 -13.10 -23.69 -4.97
CA PHE A 145 -13.08 -23.01 -3.67
C PHE A 145 -14.11 -21.86 -3.55
N ALA A 146 -14.84 -21.51 -4.61
CA ALA A 146 -15.77 -20.38 -4.66
C ALA A 146 -16.95 -20.44 -3.68
N ALA A 147 -17.22 -21.59 -3.05
CA ALA A 147 -18.32 -21.78 -2.09
C ALA A 147 -17.86 -21.84 -0.62
N HIS A 148 -16.59 -21.54 -0.34
CA HIS A 148 -15.99 -21.69 0.99
C HIS A 148 -15.70 -20.34 1.63
N ARG A 149 -15.99 -20.20 2.94
CA ARG A 149 -15.71 -18.98 3.72
C ARG A 149 -14.21 -18.72 3.83
N GLU A 150 -13.43 -19.79 3.84
CA GLU A 150 -11.98 -19.80 3.85
C GLU A 150 -11.41 -19.02 2.66
N THR A 151 -12.04 -19.10 1.49
CA THR A 151 -11.66 -18.36 0.29
C THR A 151 -11.81 -16.85 0.48
N LEU A 152 -12.90 -16.43 1.13
CA LEU A 152 -13.15 -15.03 1.40
C LEU A 152 -12.12 -14.46 2.38
N ILE A 153 -11.81 -15.21 3.44
CA ILE A 153 -10.75 -14.88 4.40
C ILE A 153 -9.38 -14.80 3.71
N ALA A 154 -9.09 -15.76 2.83
CA ALA A 154 -7.86 -15.77 2.05
C ALA A 154 -7.74 -14.51 1.17
N ILE A 155 -8.82 -14.06 0.52
CA ILE A 155 -8.81 -12.82 -0.27
C ILE A 155 -8.57 -11.59 0.62
N TYR A 156 -9.15 -11.56 1.82
CA TYR A 156 -8.97 -10.44 2.76
C TYR A 156 -7.54 -10.31 3.29
N VAL A 157 -6.86 -11.43 3.51
CA VAL A 157 -5.48 -11.44 4.03
C VAL A 157 -4.44 -11.38 2.92
N LEU A 158 -4.61 -12.17 1.85
CA LEU A 158 -3.61 -12.29 0.79
C LEU A 158 -3.76 -11.22 -0.30
N GLY A 159 -4.95 -10.66 -0.51
CA GLY A 159 -5.20 -9.68 -1.57
C GLY A 159 -4.18 -8.52 -1.56
N PRO A 160 -4.06 -7.76 -0.46
CA PRO A 160 -3.11 -6.65 -0.38
C PRO A 160 -1.66 -7.11 -0.46
N LEU A 161 -1.31 -8.25 0.13
CA LEU A 161 0.04 -8.81 0.05
C LEU A 161 0.43 -9.13 -1.39
N VAL A 162 -0.49 -9.71 -2.17
CA VAL A 162 -0.28 -9.98 -3.60
C VAL A 162 -0.12 -8.66 -4.37
N LEU A 163 -0.95 -7.65 -4.10
CA LEU A 163 -0.84 -6.35 -4.76
C LEU A 163 0.48 -5.64 -4.43
N VAL A 164 0.94 -5.72 -3.18
CA VAL A 164 2.25 -5.20 -2.75
C VAL A 164 3.38 -5.98 -3.42
N ALA A 165 3.30 -7.31 -3.47
CA ALA A 165 4.30 -8.14 -4.14
C ALA A 165 4.40 -7.77 -5.63
N ILE A 166 3.26 -7.60 -6.32
CA ILE A 166 3.19 -7.14 -7.71
C ILE A 166 3.82 -5.76 -7.86
N ALA A 167 3.51 -4.83 -6.95
CA ALA A 167 4.10 -3.49 -6.95
C ALA A 167 5.63 -3.52 -6.75
N MET A 168 6.12 -4.50 -5.99
CA MET A 168 7.54 -4.74 -5.69
C MET A 168 8.28 -5.60 -6.74
N ILE A 169 7.60 -6.15 -7.76
CA ILE A 169 8.25 -6.93 -8.83
C ILE A 169 9.39 -6.08 -9.44
N PRO A 170 10.62 -6.62 -9.52
CA PRO A 170 11.83 -5.82 -9.69
C PRO A 170 11.86 -4.97 -10.97
N GLY A 171 12.10 -3.68 -10.74
CA GLY A 171 12.91 -2.71 -11.51
C GLY A 171 12.55 -2.36 -12.96
N ARG A 172 12.17 -3.34 -13.78
CA ARG A 172 12.16 -3.17 -15.25
C ARG A 172 10.83 -2.69 -15.83
N LEU A 173 9.76 -2.74 -15.05
CA LEU A 173 8.46 -2.24 -15.47
C LEU A 173 8.33 -0.76 -15.13
N SER A 174 7.95 0.03 -16.15
CA SER A 174 7.60 1.45 -15.97
C SER A 174 6.49 1.59 -14.93
N TRP A 175 6.50 2.71 -14.19
CA TRP A 175 5.45 3.01 -13.21
C TRP A 175 4.04 2.89 -13.83
N GLN A 176 3.87 3.40 -15.05
CA GLN A 176 2.59 3.31 -15.78
C GLN A 176 2.16 1.84 -15.97
N THR A 177 3.09 0.97 -16.39
CA THR A 177 2.79 -0.46 -16.55
C THR A 177 2.39 -1.11 -15.24
N ARG A 178 3.04 -0.76 -14.12
CA ARG A 178 2.66 -1.30 -12.81
C ARG A 178 1.25 -0.87 -12.42
N VAL A 179 0.89 0.40 -12.61
CA VAL A 179 -0.47 0.90 -12.36
C VAL A 179 -1.49 0.19 -13.24
N TRP A 180 -1.19 -0.01 -14.53
CA TRP A 180 -2.03 -0.75 -15.47
C TRP A 180 -2.25 -2.22 -15.09
N VAL A 181 -1.33 -2.84 -14.34
CA VAL A 181 -1.50 -4.21 -13.83
C VAL A 181 -2.22 -4.21 -12.49
N ILE A 182 -1.86 -3.30 -11.57
CA ILE A 182 -2.41 -3.24 -10.21
C ILE A 182 -3.90 -2.93 -10.23
N ILE A 183 -4.34 -1.93 -11.01
CA ILE A 183 -5.75 -1.53 -11.05
C ILE A 183 -6.69 -2.69 -11.44
N PRO A 184 -6.53 -3.35 -12.60
CA PRO A 184 -7.42 -4.44 -12.98
C PRO A 184 -7.30 -5.65 -12.06
N THR A 185 -6.10 -5.92 -11.51
CA THR A 185 -5.93 -7.01 -10.53
C THR A 185 -6.71 -6.71 -9.25
N THR A 186 -6.65 -5.46 -8.76
CA THR A 186 -7.40 -5.01 -7.58
C THR A 186 -8.90 -5.12 -7.82
N LEU A 187 -9.39 -4.63 -8.96
CA LEU A 187 -10.80 -4.74 -9.33
C LEU A 187 -11.25 -6.20 -9.49
N GLY A 188 -10.40 -7.05 -10.07
CA GLY A 188 -10.67 -8.49 -10.20
C GLY A 188 -10.77 -9.19 -8.84
N LEU A 189 -9.88 -8.87 -7.89
CA LEU A 189 -9.94 -9.40 -6.53
C LEU A 189 -11.20 -8.92 -5.77
N ILE A 190 -11.59 -7.64 -5.95
CA ILE A 190 -12.83 -7.10 -5.37
C ILE A 190 -14.06 -7.82 -5.97
N ALA A 191 -14.11 -7.97 -7.30
CA ALA A 191 -15.19 -8.68 -7.97
C ALA A 191 -15.27 -10.15 -7.54
N ALA A 192 -14.14 -10.82 -7.36
CA ALA A 192 -14.08 -12.19 -6.85
C ALA A 192 -14.61 -12.27 -5.40
N ALA A 193 -14.20 -11.35 -4.52
CA ALA A 193 -14.71 -11.28 -3.16
C ALA A 193 -16.23 -11.06 -3.11
N ILE A 194 -16.76 -10.17 -3.96
CA ILE A 194 -18.20 -9.95 -4.12
C ILE A 194 -18.89 -11.23 -4.59
N GLY A 195 -18.37 -11.89 -5.63
CA GLY A 195 -18.94 -13.12 -6.16
C GLY A 195 -19.00 -14.24 -5.12
N VAL A 196 -17.92 -14.44 -4.35
CA VAL A 196 -17.88 -15.41 -3.24
C VAL A 196 -18.86 -15.00 -2.14
N GLY A 197 -18.91 -13.72 -1.76
CA GLY A 197 -19.83 -13.21 -0.76
C GLY A 197 -21.30 -13.41 -1.13
N LEU A 198 -21.68 -13.13 -2.38
CA LEU A 198 -23.02 -13.37 -2.90
C LEU A 198 -23.40 -14.86 -2.85
N ASN A 199 -22.47 -15.75 -3.22
CA ASN A 199 -22.69 -17.20 -3.16
C ASN A 199 -22.90 -17.69 -1.71
N LEU A 200 -22.20 -17.06 -0.75
CA LEU A 200 -22.35 -17.32 0.69
C LEU A 200 -23.54 -16.59 1.34
N ARG A 201 -24.34 -15.85 0.57
CA ARG A 201 -25.46 -15.01 1.04
C ARG A 201 -25.04 -13.97 2.09
N ILE A 202 -23.85 -13.41 1.94
CA ILE A 202 -23.35 -12.31 2.75
C ILE A 202 -23.80 -11.00 2.10
N ASP A 203 -24.25 -10.04 2.92
CA ASP A 203 -24.65 -8.73 2.43
C ASP A 203 -23.47 -8.04 1.71
N PHE A 204 -23.75 -7.43 0.56
CA PHE A 204 -22.74 -6.75 -0.27
C PHE A 204 -21.92 -5.73 0.54
N ASP A 205 -22.61 -4.94 1.37
CA ASP A 205 -21.97 -3.90 2.19
C ASP A 205 -20.98 -4.49 3.20
N ARG A 206 -21.26 -5.67 3.75
CA ARG A 206 -20.34 -6.37 4.67
C ARG A 206 -19.08 -6.84 3.95
N VAL A 207 -19.20 -7.31 2.71
CA VAL A 207 -18.06 -7.73 1.90
C VAL A 207 -17.17 -6.52 1.60
N LEU A 208 -17.75 -5.40 1.19
CA LEU A 208 -17.00 -4.17 0.94
C LEU A 208 -16.34 -3.62 2.21
N LEU A 209 -17.06 -3.64 3.33
CA LEU A 209 -16.54 -3.25 4.62
C LEU A 209 -15.34 -4.13 5.00
N ALA A 210 -15.44 -5.45 4.86
CA ALA A 210 -14.34 -6.37 5.16
C ALA A 210 -13.10 -6.11 4.28
N ILE A 211 -13.30 -5.85 2.98
CA ILE A 211 -12.21 -5.45 2.07
C ILE A 211 -11.55 -4.17 2.57
N PHE A 212 -12.32 -3.12 2.85
CA PHE A 212 -11.79 -1.86 3.35
C PHE A 212 -11.01 -2.05 4.66
N LEU A 213 -11.61 -2.74 5.63
CA LEU A 213 -11.04 -2.99 6.96
C LEU A 213 -9.71 -3.73 6.89
N CYS A 214 -9.63 -4.77 6.06
CA CYS A 214 -8.42 -5.58 5.94
C CYS A 214 -7.37 -4.89 5.06
N TRP A 215 -7.78 -4.32 3.92
CA TRP A 215 -6.85 -3.88 2.90
C TRP A 215 -6.23 -2.52 3.20
N THR A 216 -6.95 -1.60 3.82
CA THR A 216 -6.43 -0.25 4.10
C THR A 216 -5.26 -0.27 5.08
N PRO A 217 -5.34 -0.91 6.27
CA PRO A 217 -4.21 -0.98 7.19
C PRO A 217 -3.02 -1.75 6.61
N GLN A 218 -3.27 -2.89 5.94
CA GLN A 218 -2.20 -3.67 5.32
C GLN A 218 -1.44 -2.87 4.25
N SER A 219 -2.16 -2.15 3.38
CA SER A 219 -1.54 -1.33 2.35
C SER A 219 -0.76 -0.14 2.94
N ALA A 220 -1.30 0.50 3.98
CA ALA A 220 -0.61 1.59 4.66
C ALA A 220 0.69 1.10 5.33
N ILE A 221 0.65 -0.02 6.05
CA ILE A 221 1.82 -0.64 6.68
C ILE A 221 2.86 -1.00 5.61
N ALA A 222 2.45 -1.65 4.52
CA ALA A 222 3.36 -2.01 3.43
C ALA A 222 4.03 -0.77 2.81
N ALA A 223 3.27 0.29 2.54
CA ALA A 223 3.80 1.54 2.00
C ALA A 223 4.80 2.21 2.96
N LEU A 224 4.49 2.24 4.26
CA LEU A 224 5.37 2.80 5.29
C LEU A 224 6.68 2.00 5.42
N LEU A 225 6.58 0.67 5.49
CA LEU A 225 7.75 -0.21 5.59
C LEU A 225 8.63 -0.10 4.34
N LEU A 226 8.04 -0.07 3.15
CA LEU A 226 8.77 0.11 1.90
C LEU A 226 9.49 1.47 1.89
N THR A 227 8.79 2.54 2.26
CA THR A 227 9.37 3.89 2.30
C THR A 227 10.52 3.97 3.31
N ALA A 228 10.33 3.42 4.51
CA ALA A 228 11.36 3.37 5.55
C ALA A 228 12.58 2.56 5.09
N TRP A 229 12.35 1.40 4.46
CA TRP A 229 13.42 0.56 3.91
C TRP A 229 14.22 1.30 2.82
N LEU A 230 13.55 2.00 1.91
CA LEU A 230 14.19 2.80 0.86
C LEU A 230 15.02 3.96 1.43
N ILE A 231 14.51 4.67 2.45
CA ILE A 231 15.26 5.74 3.11
C ILE A 231 16.50 5.17 3.81
N TRP A 232 16.35 4.03 4.47
CA TRP A 232 17.46 3.39 5.18
C TRP A 232 18.53 2.85 4.21
N SER A 233 18.14 2.24 3.10
CA SER A 233 19.09 1.76 2.11
C SER A 233 19.87 2.92 1.48
N ALA A 234 19.19 4.01 1.10
CA ALA A 234 19.83 5.21 0.58
C ALA A 234 20.83 5.84 1.57
N ALA A 235 20.46 5.95 2.85
CA ALA A 235 21.35 6.47 3.89
C ALA A 235 22.59 5.59 4.10
N ARG A 236 22.47 4.26 3.97
CA ARG A 236 23.60 3.34 4.06
C ARG A 236 24.54 3.47 2.86
N SER A 237 24.01 3.61 1.65
CA SER A 237 24.82 3.81 0.44
C SER A 237 25.64 5.10 0.52
N GLN A 238 25.06 6.20 1.02
CA GLN A 238 25.75 7.47 1.19
C GLN A 238 26.94 7.38 2.16
N ARG A 239 26.77 6.70 3.30
CA ARG A 239 27.87 6.51 4.28
C ARG A 239 29.03 5.71 3.71
N ARG A 240 28.73 4.69 2.89
CA ARG A 240 29.76 3.87 2.22
C ARG A 240 30.57 4.70 1.22
N ALA A 241 29.90 5.55 0.43
CA ALA A 241 30.58 6.42 -0.53
C ALA A 241 31.54 7.41 0.15
N GLN A 242 31.15 8.00 1.29
CA GLN A 242 32.01 8.91 2.06
C GLN A 242 33.24 8.22 2.65
N SER A 243 33.10 6.98 3.13
CA SER A 243 34.21 6.23 3.73
C SER A 243 35.32 5.89 2.70
N CYS A 244 34.96 5.70 1.43
CA CYS A 244 35.96 5.44 0.38
C CYS A 244 36.76 6.69 -0.02
N ASP A 245 36.16 7.87 0.10
CA ASP A 245 36.81 9.14 -0.25
C ASP A 245 37.88 9.53 0.79
N GLU A 246 37.58 9.34 2.07
CA GLU A 246 38.52 9.61 3.16
C GLU A 246 39.71 8.63 3.21
N GLY A 247 39.51 7.37 2.78
CA GLY A 247 40.57 6.36 2.73
C GLY A 247 41.56 6.52 1.56
N GLY A 248 41.16 7.18 0.47
CA GLY A 248 42.00 7.40 -0.71
C GLY A 248 43.01 8.54 -0.58
N VAL A 249 42.75 9.51 0.30
CA VAL A 249 43.57 10.71 0.46
C VAL A 249 44.85 10.45 1.28
N VAL A 250 44.88 9.42 2.12
CA VAL A 250 46.00 9.17 3.04
C VAL A 250 47.19 8.43 2.39
N VAL A 251 47.01 7.80 1.23
CA VAL A 251 48.06 6.95 0.61
C VAL A 251 48.96 7.72 -0.38
N ALA A 252 48.60 8.93 -0.79
CA ALA A 252 49.33 9.67 -1.84
C ALA A 252 50.52 10.54 -1.37
N THR A 253 50.85 10.59 -0.07
CA THR A 253 51.89 11.52 0.46
C THR A 253 53.16 10.85 0.98
N SER A 254 53.40 9.56 0.72
CA SER A 254 54.48 8.80 1.39
C SER A 254 55.64 8.31 0.49
N GLU A 255 55.72 8.67 -0.80
CA GLU A 255 56.88 8.28 -1.63
C GLU A 255 57.44 9.44 -2.46
N MET A 256 58.34 10.21 -1.86
CA MET A 256 59.42 10.88 -2.60
C MET A 256 60.75 10.45 -1.96
N PRO A 257 61.47 9.50 -2.56
CA PRO A 257 62.86 9.25 -2.20
C PRO A 257 63.73 10.42 -2.70
N ALA A 258 64.62 10.87 -1.82
CA ALA A 258 65.68 11.85 -2.12
C ALA A 258 66.85 11.20 -2.86
#